data_AF-A0A016WX50-F1
#
_entry.id   AF-A0A016WX50-F1
#
_cell.length_a   1.000
_cell.length_b   1.000
_cell.length_c   1.000
_cell.angle_alpha   90.00
_cell.angle_beta   90.00
_cell.angle_gamma   90.00
#
_symmetry.space_group_name_H-M   'P 1'
#
loop_
_entity.id
_entity.type
_entity.pdbx_description
1 polymer ?
#
loop_
_entity_poly.entity_id
_entity_poly.type
_entity_poly.pdbx_seq_one_letter_code
_entity_poly.pdbx_strand_id
1 'polypeptide(L)' 'METKMLRWTAGVTRADRIRNEKIRERFGIAPIADKLRETRLRWYGHVLRANEDTICKVGLDLEVPGKRPKG' A
#
# COMPACT_ATOMS: atom_id res chain seq x y z
N MET A 1 -10.91 3.70 9.57
CA MET A 1 -11.02 5.02 10.27
C MET A 1 -10.96 6.18 9.31
N GLU A 2 -9.94 6.25 8.44
CA GLU A 2 -9.74 7.30 7.42
C GLU A 2 -11.05 7.80 6.76
N THR A 3 -11.80 6.91 6.10
CA THR A 3 -13.03 7.30 5.39
C THR A 3 -14.13 7.83 6.30
N LYS A 4 -14.26 7.32 7.53
CA LYS A 4 -15.27 7.78 8.50
C LYS A 4 -14.95 9.20 8.99
N MET A 5 -13.66 9.48 9.24
CA MET A 5 -13.22 10.82 9.64
C MET A 5 -13.38 11.83 8.49
N LEU A 6 -12.95 11.46 7.27
CA LEU A 6 -13.11 12.34 6.11
C LEU A 6 -14.57 12.68 5.82
N ARG A 7 -15.48 11.70 5.97
CA ARG A 7 -16.93 11.94 5.84
C ARG A 7 -17.45 12.87 6.93
N TRP A 8 -17.03 12.67 8.17
CA TRP A 8 -17.41 13.54 9.28
C TRP A 8 -16.96 14.98 9.07
N THR A 9 -15.68 15.19 8.73
CA THR A 9 -15.12 16.52 8.46
C THR A 9 -15.77 17.20 7.26
N ALA A 10 -16.17 16.44 6.24
CA ALA A 10 -16.87 16.99 5.08
C ALA A 10 -18.39 17.18 5.29
N GLY A 11 -18.93 16.78 6.45
CA GLY A 11 -20.38 16.80 6.74
C GLY A 11 -21.20 15.83 5.88
N VAL A 12 -20.57 14.80 5.30
CA VAL A 12 -21.21 13.89 4.34
C VAL A 12 -21.79 12.68 5.06
N THR A 13 -23.10 12.53 4.97
CA THR A 13 -23.88 11.43 5.53
C THR A 13 -23.99 10.26 4.55
N ARG A 14 -24.70 9.19 4.94
CA ARG A 14 -25.03 8.09 4.02
C ARG A 14 -26.11 8.48 3.01
N ALA A 15 -26.99 9.42 3.35
CA ALA A 15 -28.09 9.85 2.47
C ALA A 15 -27.58 10.53 1.19
N ASP A 16 -26.43 11.22 1.28
CA ASP A 16 -25.82 11.92 0.16
C ASP A 16 -25.32 10.97 -0.94
N ARG A 17 -25.15 9.67 -0.64
CA ARG A 17 -24.67 8.62 -1.57
C ARG A 17 -23.37 8.99 -2.32
N ILE A 18 -22.60 9.94 -1.80
CA ILE A 18 -21.33 10.36 -2.37
C ILE A 18 -20.30 9.24 -2.20
N ARG A 19 -19.66 8.88 -3.30
CA ARG A 19 -18.59 7.89 -3.37
C ARG A 19 -17.34 8.36 -2.60
N ASN A 20 -16.64 7.42 -1.97
CA ASN A 20 -15.49 7.76 -1.11
C ASN A 20 -14.32 8.34 -1.91
N GLU A 21 -14.20 8.00 -3.19
CA GLU A 21 -13.20 8.54 -4.12
C GLU A 21 -13.38 10.06 -4.26
N LYS A 22 -14.62 10.54 -4.39
CA LYS A 22 -14.92 11.98 -4.46
C LYS A 22 -14.60 12.72 -3.17
N ILE A 23 -14.80 12.06 -2.03
CA ILE A 23 -14.43 12.63 -0.73
C ILE A 23 -12.92 12.75 -0.62
N ARG A 24 -12.18 11.72 -1.03
CA ARG A 24 -10.71 11.75 -1.04
C ARG A 24 -10.16 12.80 -2.00
N GLU A 25 -10.72 12.90 -3.20
CA GLU A 25 -10.38 13.93 -4.20
C GLU A 25 -10.54 15.34 -3.61
N ARG A 26 -11.65 15.61 -2.91
CA ARG A 26 -11.90 16.90 -2.24
C ARG A 26 -10.83 17.26 -1.21
N PHE A 27 -10.24 16.27 -0.54
CA PHE A 27 -9.16 16.49 0.44
C PHE A 27 -7.75 16.31 -0.15
N GLY A 28 -7.62 15.98 -1.43
CA GLY A 28 -6.32 15.68 -2.05
C GLY A 28 -5.64 14.42 -1.49
N ILE A 29 -6.41 13.48 -0.92
CA ILE A 29 -5.87 12.29 -0.27
C ILE A 29 -5.80 11.14 -1.26
N ALA A 30 -4.61 10.58 -1.47
CA ALA A 30 -4.44 9.37 -2.27
C ALA A 30 -5.06 8.14 -1.56
N PRO A 31 -5.60 7.17 -2.31
CA PRO A 31 -6.04 5.89 -1.74
C PRO A 31 -4.95 5.21 -0.91
N ILE A 32 -5.32 4.62 0.24
CA ILE A 32 -4.37 3.92 1.11
C ILE A 32 -3.64 2.77 0.40
N ALA A 33 -4.31 2.10 -0.54
CA ALA A 33 -3.71 1.04 -1.35
C ALA A 33 -2.51 1.55 -2.16
N ASP A 34 -2.57 2.79 -2.65
CA ASP A 34 -1.49 3.40 -3.41
C ASP A 34 -0.32 3.77 -2.51
N LYS A 35 -0.59 4.28 -1.29
CA LYS A 35 0.44 4.51 -0.26
C LYS A 35 1.15 3.22 0.15
N LEU A 36 0.39 2.14 0.35
CA LEU A 36 0.96 0.83 0.68
C LEU A 36 1.83 0.31 -0.48
N ARG A 37 1.35 0.45 -1.72
CA ARG A 37 2.12 0.08 -2.91
C ARG A 37 3.41 0.89 -3.01
N GLU A 38 3.34 2.20 -2.81
CA GLU A 38 4.50 3.10 -2.81
C GLU A 38 5.54 2.69 -1.76
N THR A 39 5.11 2.45 -0.51
CA THR A 39 6.02 2.01 0.55
C THR A 39 6.70 0.69 0.20
N ARG A 40 5.95 -0.28 -0.34
CA ARG A 40 6.51 -1.56 -0.78
C ARG A 40 7.53 -1.38 -1.89
N LEU A 41 7.26 -0.51 -2.87
CA LEU A 41 8.18 -0.21 -3.97
C LEU A 41 9.43 0.53 -3.49
N ARG A 42 9.31 1.44 -2.53
CA ARG A 42 10.47 2.12 -1.91
C ARG A 42 11.37 1.11 -1.21
N TRP A 43 10.78 0.20 -0.44
CA TRP A 43 11.53 -0.89 0.21
C TRP A 43 12.20 -1.79 -0.83
N TYR A 44 11.48 -2.19 -1.88
CA TYR A 44 12.05 -3.02 -2.94
C TYR A 44 13.20 -2.31 -3.66
N GLY A 45 13.04 -1.03 -3.98
CA GLY A 45 14.12 -0.22 -4.55
C GLY A 45 15.32 -0.06 -3.61
N HIS A 46 15.10 -0.03 -2.29
CA HIS A 46 16.18 -0.05 -1.31
C HIS A 46 16.94 -1.38 -1.38
N VAL A 47 16.24 -2.51 -1.39
CA VAL A 47 16.87 -3.83 -1.55
C VAL A 47 17.64 -3.93 -2.87
N LEU A 48 17.07 -3.42 -3.97
CA LEU A 48 17.73 -3.49 -5.28
C LEU A 48 19.05 -2.71 -5.34
N ARG A 49 19.17 -1.60 -4.60
CA ARG A 49 20.38 -0.76 -4.51
C ARG A 49 21.37 -1.23 -3.43
N ALA A 50 20.98 -2.19 -2.59
CA ALA A 50 21.87 -2.73 -1.57
C ALA A 50 22.97 -3.58 -2.23
N ASN A 51 24.12 -3.69 -1.55
CA ASN A 51 25.22 -4.52 -2.00
C ASN A 51 24.80 -5.99 -2.10
N GLU A 52 25.47 -6.73 -2.98
CA GLU A 52 25.17 -8.14 -3.28
C GLU A 52 25.29 -9.07 -2.06
N ASP A 53 26.13 -8.73 -1.09
CA ASP A 53 26.36 -9.47 0.14
C ASP A 53 25.28 -9.25 1.21
N THR A 54 24.39 -8.26 1.02
CA THR A 54 23.32 -8.03 1.99
C THR A 54 22.30 -9.16 1.97
N ILE A 55 21.92 -9.64 3.16
CA ILE A 55 20.97 -10.76 3.33
C ILE A 55 19.67 -10.52 2.54
N CYS A 56 19.17 -9.28 2.51
CA CYS A 56 17.96 -8.94 1.76
C CYS A 56 18.10 -9.11 0.25
N LYS A 57 19.28 -8.79 -0.32
CA LYS A 57 19.56 -8.94 -1.75
C LYS A 57 19.77 -10.41 -2.10
N VAL A 58 20.60 -11.12 -1.34
CA VAL A 58 20.79 -12.57 -1.48
C VAL A 58 19.45 -13.31 -1.38
N GLY A 59 18.63 -12.99 -0.38
CA GLY A 59 17.33 -13.62 -0.19
C GLY A 59 16.31 -13.28 -1.26
N LEU A 60 16.44 -12.14 -1.94
CA LEU A 60 15.59 -11.77 -3.07
C LEU A 60 15.90 -12.64 -4.31
N ASP A 61 17.18 -12.92 -4.55
CA ASP A 61 17.66 -13.66 -5.71
C ASP A 61 17.75 -15.18 -5.45
N LEU A 62 17.44 -15.64 -4.23
CA LEU A 62 17.52 -17.03 -3.82
C LEU A 62 16.39 -17.87 -4.45
N GLU A 63 16.76 -18.82 -5.30
CA GLU A 63 15.86 -19.88 -5.74
C GLU A 63 15.78 -21.00 -4.70
N VAL A 64 14.60 -21.21 -4.13
CA VAL A 64 14.36 -22.30 -3.17
C VAL A 64 13.72 -23.48 -3.90
N PRO A 65 14.40 -24.64 -4.00
CA PRO A 65 13.83 -25.82 -4.66
C PRO A 65 12.67 -26.40 -3.84
N GLY A 66 11.69 -26.95 -4.55
CA GLY A 66 10.52 -27.61 -3.96
C GLY A 66 9.24 -26.78 -4.07
N LYS A 67 8.10 -27.44 -3.84
CA LYS A 67 6.78 -26.80 -3.85
C LYS A 67 6.33 -26.56 -2.41
N ARG A 68 5.78 -25.37 -2.15
CA ARG A 68 5.08 -25.11 -0.89
C ARG A 68 3.92 -26.11 -0.75
N PRO A 69 3.84 -26.88 0.34
CA PRO A 69 2.70 -27.78 0.56
C PRO A 69 1.41 -26.97 0.66
N LYS A 70 0.32 -27.52 0.14
CA LYS A 70 -1.00 -26.94 0.37
C LYS A 70 -1.36 -27.19 1.84
N GLY A 71 -1.65 -26.11 2.56
CA GLY A 71 -2.35 -26.18 3.84
C GLY A 71 -3.83 -26.42 3.62
#